data_AF-A0A523ZP83-F1
#
_entry.id   AF-A0A523ZP83-F1
#
_cell.length_a   1.000
_cell.length_b   1.000
_cell.length_c   1.000
_cell.angle_alpha   90.00
_cell.angle_beta   90.00
_cell.angle_gamma   90.00
#
_symmetry.space_group_name_H-M   'P 1'
#
loop_
_entity.id
_entity.type
_entity.pdbx_description
1 polymer ?
#
loop_
_entity_poly.entity_id
_entity_poly.type
_entity_poly.pdbx_seq_one_letter_code
_entity_poly.pdbx_strand_id
1 'polypeptide(L)'
;MFIFFLLIMMVKALLNKNDVKGGLFLGLSLIFKPYGLVFLPYFILKKRFKPIASGFGTVIIGLILPMIFYGLRGNIVVLKEWQKTLSQSTPGLIDQYDNASIFAFFLKVVPDESRELAFIFIICSGLLIAFSFLWMMILGKRENLKKPEVLEYSFLFVLIPLFSPLAWYYNYLYSILTIVFLINYIDKFPKVLKYLLIANFIIIGGSLWEVLGKDAFRFYTGYSLVVISYLIVLFHLFYLRVKIKLGQQD
;
A
#
# COMPACT_ATOMS: atom_id res chain seq x y z
N MET A 1 9.16 3.41 9.63
CA MET A 1 8.26 3.83 10.74
C MET A 1 7.73 5.25 10.61
N PHE A 2 8.57 6.27 10.40
CA PHE A 2 8.10 7.66 10.30
C PHE A 2 7.03 7.91 9.22
N ILE A 3 7.22 7.40 7.99
CA ILE A 3 6.24 7.53 6.90
C ILE A 3 4.91 6.87 7.28
N PHE A 4 4.94 5.71 7.95
CA PHE A 4 3.72 5.04 8.41
C PHE A 4 2.98 5.89 9.42
N PHE A 5 3.70 6.49 10.39
CA PHE A 5 3.12 7.45 11.33
C PHE A 5 2.43 8.62 10.60
N LEU A 6 3.08 9.21 9.59
CA LEU A 6 2.46 10.28 8.79
C LEU A 6 1.16 9.82 8.11
N LEU A 7 1.14 8.61 7.53
CA LEU A 7 -0.05 8.08 6.88
C LEU A 7 -1.17 7.75 7.87
N ILE A 8 -0.86 7.30 9.08
CA ILE A 8 -1.85 7.12 10.16
C ILE A 8 -2.41 8.48 10.61
N MET A 9 -1.56 9.49 10.74
CA MET A 9 -1.98 10.85 11.07
C MET A 9 -2.84 11.48 9.95
N MET A 10 -2.52 11.19 8.69
CA MET A 10 -3.35 11.53 7.53
C MET A 10 -4.75 10.91 7.68
N VAL A 11 -4.84 9.60 7.87
CA VAL A 11 -6.15 8.92 8.02
C VAL A 11 -6.93 9.48 9.20
N LYS A 12 -6.30 9.67 10.36
CA LYS A 12 -6.93 10.29 11.54
C LYS A 12 -7.50 11.68 11.22
N ALA A 13 -6.74 12.53 10.54
CA ALA A 13 -7.21 13.87 10.15
C ALA A 13 -8.39 13.80 9.17
N LEU A 14 -8.32 12.90 8.17
CA LEU A 14 -9.37 12.72 7.17
C LEU A 14 -10.67 12.16 7.76
N LEU A 15 -10.59 11.25 8.73
CA LEU A 15 -11.73 10.73 9.47
C LEU A 15 -12.38 11.81 10.36
N ASN A 16 -11.59 12.77 10.84
CA ASN A 16 -12.06 13.95 11.55
C ASN A 16 -12.51 15.09 10.60
N LYS A 17 -12.69 14.80 9.30
CA LYS A 17 -13.10 15.77 8.26
C LYS A 17 -12.15 16.97 8.09
N ASN A 18 -10.90 16.84 8.54
CA ASN A 18 -9.87 17.87 8.34
C ASN A 18 -9.02 17.53 7.11
N ASP A 19 -9.57 17.88 5.94
CA ASP A 19 -8.99 17.57 4.64
C ASP A 19 -7.63 18.22 4.41
N VAL A 20 -7.45 19.46 4.87
CA VAL A 20 -6.19 20.19 4.72
C VAL A 20 -5.10 19.52 5.54
N LYS A 21 -5.36 19.23 6.82
CA LYS A 21 -4.39 18.52 7.67
C LYS A 21 -4.10 17.11 7.16
N GLY A 22 -5.11 16.42 6.62
CA GLY A 22 -4.92 15.14 5.93
C GLY A 22 -3.98 15.28 4.73
N GLY A 23 -4.22 16.26 3.87
CA GLY A 23 -3.35 16.57 2.73
C GLY A 23 -1.93 16.94 3.14
N LEU A 24 -1.75 17.76 4.19
CA LEU A 24 -0.43 18.07 4.75
C LEU A 24 0.36 16.80 5.10
N PHE A 25 -0.24 15.87 5.85
CA PHE A 25 0.44 14.62 6.20
C PHE A 25 0.69 13.71 5.00
N LEU A 26 -0.22 13.69 4.02
CA LEU A 26 0.00 13.01 2.74
C LEU A 26 1.24 13.58 2.03
N GLY A 27 1.30 14.90 1.86
CA GLY A 27 2.40 15.56 1.18
C GLY A 27 3.74 15.40 1.91
N LEU A 28 3.74 15.50 3.24
CA LEU A 28 4.91 15.18 4.06
C LEU A 28 5.39 13.75 3.80
N SER A 29 4.48 12.77 3.71
CA SER A 29 4.86 11.39 3.42
C SER A 29 5.52 11.23 2.05
N LEU A 30 5.01 11.96 1.04
CA LEU A 30 5.46 11.92 -0.35
C LEU A 30 6.87 12.49 -0.54
N ILE A 31 7.27 13.48 0.26
CA ILE A 31 8.63 14.03 0.24
C ILE A 31 9.67 12.94 0.55
N PHE A 32 9.36 12.02 1.46
CA PHE A 32 10.29 10.95 1.84
C PHE A 32 10.22 9.76 0.89
N LYS A 33 9.01 9.29 0.56
CA LYS A 33 8.79 8.23 -0.43
C LYS A 33 7.42 8.40 -1.10
N PRO A 34 7.28 8.01 -2.39
CA PRO A 34 6.03 8.14 -3.13
C PRO A 34 4.92 7.16 -2.70
N TYR A 35 4.99 6.58 -1.50
CA TYR A 35 4.02 5.60 -0.98
C TYR A 35 2.62 6.18 -0.82
N GLY A 36 2.50 7.47 -0.49
CA GLY A 36 1.21 8.15 -0.39
C GLY A 36 0.44 8.27 -1.72
N LEU A 37 1.09 8.06 -2.87
CA LEU A 37 0.46 8.26 -4.18
C LEU A 37 -0.73 7.31 -4.41
N VAL A 38 -0.72 6.15 -3.73
CA VAL A 38 -1.82 5.17 -3.79
C VAL A 38 -3.17 5.75 -3.36
N PHE A 39 -3.17 6.81 -2.54
CA PHE A 39 -4.39 7.49 -2.09
C PHE A 39 -4.92 8.52 -3.10
N LEU A 40 -4.13 8.96 -4.08
CA LEU A 40 -4.56 9.99 -5.03
C LEU A 40 -5.74 9.55 -5.91
N PRO A 41 -5.72 8.36 -6.57
CA PRO A 41 -6.87 7.89 -7.34
C PRO A 41 -8.13 7.83 -6.49
N TYR A 42 -8.00 7.38 -5.24
CA TYR A 42 -9.10 7.32 -4.28
C TYR A 42 -9.73 8.70 -4.02
N PHE A 43 -8.92 9.73 -3.76
CA PHE A 43 -9.45 11.08 -3.54
C PHE A 43 -10.09 11.68 -4.78
N ILE A 44 -9.53 11.43 -5.97
CA ILE A 44 -10.11 11.87 -7.25
C ILE A 44 -11.50 11.25 -7.44
N LEU A 45 -11.61 9.92 -7.25
CA LEU A 45 -12.88 9.19 -7.39
C LEU A 45 -13.94 9.66 -6.39
N LYS A 46 -13.54 10.00 -5.15
CA LYS A 46 -14.42 10.57 -4.12
C LYS A 46 -14.63 12.09 -4.27
N LYS A 47 -14.07 12.72 -5.32
CA LYS A 47 -14.11 14.18 -5.58
C LYS A 47 -13.59 15.02 -4.41
N ARG A 48 -12.65 14.50 -3.63
CA ARG A 48 -12.02 15.19 -2.49
C ARG A 48 -10.74 15.88 -2.94
N PHE A 49 -10.88 17.06 -3.52
CA PHE A 49 -9.74 17.82 -4.05
C PHE A 49 -8.96 18.60 -2.98
N LYS A 50 -9.57 18.93 -1.84
CA LYS A 50 -8.89 19.62 -0.73
C LYS A 50 -7.64 18.89 -0.20
N PRO A 51 -7.68 17.58 0.13
CA PRO A 51 -6.46 16.87 0.56
C PRO A 51 -5.43 16.76 -0.57
N ILE A 52 -5.86 16.66 -1.83
CA ILE A 52 -4.95 16.64 -2.99
C ILE A 52 -4.20 17.97 -3.09
N ALA A 53 -4.92 19.10 -3.08
CA ALA A 53 -4.33 20.43 -3.19
C ALA A 53 -3.37 20.71 -2.02
N SER A 54 -3.77 20.39 -0.79
CA SER A 54 -2.90 20.57 0.38
C SER A 54 -1.68 19.66 0.35
N GLY A 55 -1.81 18.41 -0.11
CA GLY A 55 -0.68 17.49 -0.26
C GLY A 55 0.29 17.94 -1.35
N PHE A 56 -0.24 18.38 -2.49
CA PHE A 56 0.57 18.90 -3.60
C PHE A 56 1.32 20.19 -3.19
N GLY A 57 0.64 21.12 -2.51
CA GLY A 57 1.29 22.32 -1.96
C GLY A 57 2.42 21.98 -0.98
N THR A 58 2.20 20.98 -0.12
CA THR A 58 3.26 20.50 0.81
C THR A 58 4.46 19.92 0.05
N VAL A 59 4.22 19.11 -0.98
CA VAL A 59 5.30 18.56 -1.83
C VAL A 59 6.07 19.67 -2.54
N ILE A 60 5.37 20.65 -3.12
CA ILE A 60 6.02 21.82 -3.75
C ILE A 60 6.91 22.53 -2.74
N ILE A 61 6.39 22.83 -1.54
CA ILE A 61 7.16 23.47 -0.47
C ILE A 61 8.40 22.62 -0.14
N GLY A 62 8.27 21.31 -0.02
CA GLY A 62 9.40 20.41 0.22
C GLY A 62 10.45 20.42 -0.89
N LEU A 63 10.03 20.48 -2.17
CA LEU A 63 10.92 20.51 -3.32
C LEU A 63 11.63 21.85 -3.51
N ILE A 64 11.06 22.95 -3.00
CA ILE A 64 11.69 24.28 -3.07
C ILE A 64 12.45 24.64 -1.80
N LEU A 65 12.24 23.96 -0.68
CA LEU A 65 12.90 24.25 0.59
C LEU A 65 14.44 24.29 0.49
N PRO A 66 15.12 23.40 -0.27
CA PRO A 66 16.58 23.46 -0.40
C PRO A 66 17.07 24.71 -1.17
N MET A 67 16.20 25.45 -1.87
CA MET A 67 16.58 26.72 -2.52
C MET A 67 17.11 27.76 -1.53
N ILE A 68 16.73 27.68 -0.25
CA ILE A 68 17.23 28.58 0.80
C ILE A 68 18.75 28.42 0.98
N PHE A 69 19.28 27.19 0.75
CA PHE A 69 20.69 26.87 0.93
C PHE A 69 21.46 26.88 -0.40
N TYR A 70 20.85 26.38 -1.48
CA TYR A 70 21.51 26.17 -2.77
C TYR A 70 21.17 27.22 -3.84
N GLY A 71 20.24 28.14 -3.55
CA GLY A 71 19.63 29.02 -4.54
C GLY A 71 18.78 28.26 -5.57
N LEU A 72 18.11 29.00 -6.46
CA LEU A 72 17.24 28.40 -7.48
C LEU A 72 17.99 27.45 -8.41
N ARG A 73 19.16 27.87 -8.92
CA ARG A 73 19.98 27.07 -9.85
C ARG A 73 20.51 25.80 -9.18
N GLY A 74 21.01 25.90 -7.95
CA GLY A 74 21.51 24.75 -7.21
C GLY A 74 20.41 23.74 -6.88
N ASN A 75 19.20 24.21 -6.53
CA ASN A 75 18.06 23.32 -6.31
C ASN A 75 17.68 22.51 -7.55
N ILE A 76 17.69 23.13 -8.73
CA ILE A 76 17.43 22.42 -10.01
C ILE A 76 18.49 21.35 -10.27
N VAL A 77 19.76 21.63 -9.97
CA VAL A 77 20.86 20.66 -10.11
C VAL A 77 20.63 19.46 -9.20
N VAL A 78 20.37 19.69 -7.90
CA VAL A 78 20.13 18.62 -6.92
C VAL A 78 18.92 17.76 -7.31
N LEU A 79 17.83 18.37 -7.80
CA LEU A 79 16.66 17.61 -8.26
C LEU A 79 16.97 16.72 -9.47
N LYS A 80 17.78 17.20 -10.43
CA LYS A 80 18.22 16.41 -11.58
C LYS A 80 19.15 15.28 -11.16
N GLU A 81 20.06 15.53 -10.24
CA GLU A 81 20.97 14.52 -9.69
C GLU A 81 20.20 13.44 -8.91
N TRP A 82 19.21 13.84 -8.12
CA TRP A 82 18.33 12.91 -7.43
C TRP A 82 17.58 11.99 -8.41
N GLN A 83 16.97 12.57 -9.46
CA GLN A 83 16.32 11.78 -10.52
C GLN A 83 17.30 10.81 -11.20
N LYS A 84 18.48 11.29 -11.60
CA LYS A 84 19.52 10.49 -12.27
C LYS A 84 19.99 9.34 -11.37
N THR A 85 20.20 9.60 -10.10
CA THR A 85 20.64 8.58 -9.13
C THR A 85 19.57 7.51 -8.95
N LEU A 86 18.30 7.90 -8.84
CA LEU A 86 17.18 6.95 -8.73
C LEU A 86 17.03 6.08 -9.99
N SER A 87 17.15 6.65 -11.19
CA SER A 87 17.00 5.89 -12.44
C SER A 87 18.13 4.89 -12.66
N GLN A 88 19.33 5.16 -12.14
CA GLN A 88 20.48 4.27 -12.22
C GLN A 88 20.46 3.17 -11.15
N SER A 89 19.99 3.47 -9.93
CA SER A 89 20.05 2.53 -8.79
C SER A 89 18.83 1.62 -8.64
N THR A 90 17.67 1.97 -9.21
CA THR A 90 16.41 1.23 -9.02
C THR A 90 16.25 -0.04 -9.86
N PRO A 91 16.54 -0.05 -11.18
CA PRO A 91 16.17 -1.18 -12.05
C PRO A 91 16.76 -2.52 -11.61
N GLY A 92 18.02 -2.54 -11.17
CA GLY A 92 18.70 -3.76 -10.70
C GLY A 92 18.22 -4.28 -9.34
N LEU A 93 17.25 -3.60 -8.71
CA LEU A 93 16.68 -3.96 -7.41
C LEU A 93 15.25 -4.52 -7.50
N ILE A 94 14.67 -4.61 -8.70
CA ILE A 94 13.26 -4.98 -8.88
C ILE A 94 13.01 -6.45 -8.56
N ASP A 95 13.88 -7.34 -9.01
CA ASP A 95 13.82 -8.80 -8.79
C ASP A 95 14.72 -9.27 -7.65
N GLN A 96 15.36 -8.34 -6.93
CA GLN A 96 16.25 -8.68 -5.82
C GLN A 96 15.51 -9.35 -4.66
N TYR A 97 16.29 -10.16 -3.94
CA TYR A 97 15.85 -11.05 -2.87
C TYR A 97 14.79 -10.44 -1.92
N ASP A 98 15.00 -9.25 -1.37
CA ASP A 98 14.06 -8.69 -0.38
C ASP A 98 12.88 -7.90 -0.98
N ASN A 99 12.85 -7.67 -2.29
CA ASN A 99 11.74 -6.97 -2.93
C ASN A 99 10.52 -7.90 -3.01
N ALA A 100 9.44 -7.48 -2.38
CA ALA A 100 8.24 -8.26 -2.14
C ALA A 100 6.99 -7.57 -2.71
N SER A 101 7.16 -6.82 -3.80
CA SER A 101 6.07 -6.27 -4.59
C SER A 101 5.47 -7.32 -5.52
N ILE A 102 4.32 -7.01 -6.11
CA ILE A 102 3.70 -7.86 -7.13
C ILE A 102 4.57 -7.96 -8.39
N PHE A 103 5.34 -6.90 -8.69
CA PHE A 103 6.33 -6.90 -9.76
C PHE A 103 7.41 -7.94 -9.49
N ALA A 104 8.01 -7.88 -8.30
CA ALA A 104 9.06 -8.81 -7.90
C ALA A 104 8.53 -10.25 -7.87
N PHE A 105 7.34 -10.49 -7.31
CA PHE A 105 6.75 -11.83 -7.24
C PHE A 105 6.66 -12.50 -8.62
N PHE A 106 6.06 -11.84 -9.61
CA PHE A 106 5.95 -12.43 -10.94
C PHE A 106 7.30 -12.53 -11.66
N LEU A 107 8.19 -11.54 -11.50
CA LEU A 107 9.53 -11.60 -12.10
C LEU A 107 10.43 -12.70 -11.49
N LYS A 108 10.21 -13.08 -10.22
CA LYS A 108 10.96 -14.15 -9.55
C LYS A 108 10.43 -15.55 -9.83
N VAL A 109 9.12 -15.67 -10.09
CA VAL A 109 8.44 -16.97 -10.26
C VAL A 109 8.34 -17.37 -11.73
N VAL A 110 8.22 -16.41 -12.65
CA VAL A 110 8.17 -16.68 -14.09
C VAL A 110 9.60 -16.81 -14.62
N PRO A 111 9.92 -17.84 -15.43
CA PRO A 111 11.24 -17.99 -16.04
C PRO A 111 11.63 -16.78 -16.91
N ASP A 112 12.92 -16.45 -16.95
CA ASP A 112 13.44 -15.29 -17.68
C ASP A 112 13.08 -15.30 -19.18
N GLU A 113 13.06 -16.49 -19.80
CA GLU A 113 12.66 -16.72 -21.19
C GLU A 113 11.19 -16.34 -21.48
N SER A 114 10.37 -16.26 -20.43
CA SER A 114 8.93 -15.98 -20.49
C SER A 114 8.55 -14.64 -19.83
N ARG A 115 9.48 -13.68 -19.77
CA ARG A 115 9.29 -12.40 -19.04
C ARG A 115 8.06 -11.60 -19.48
N GLU A 116 7.61 -11.74 -20.73
CA GLU A 116 6.36 -11.14 -21.21
C GLU A 116 5.14 -11.64 -20.43
N LEU A 117 5.11 -12.94 -20.07
CA LEU A 117 4.05 -13.52 -19.24
C LEU A 117 4.02 -12.89 -17.84
N ALA A 118 5.19 -12.59 -17.26
CA ALA A 118 5.27 -11.91 -15.97
C ALA A 118 4.57 -10.54 -16.04
N PHE A 119 4.81 -9.76 -17.10
CA PHE A 119 4.15 -8.47 -17.29
C PHE A 119 2.64 -8.60 -17.49
N ILE A 120 2.19 -9.61 -18.25
CA ILE A 120 0.76 -9.91 -18.39
C ILE A 120 0.14 -10.20 -17.02
N PHE A 121 0.77 -11.06 -16.20
CA PHE A 121 0.26 -11.36 -14.86
C PHE A 121 0.26 -10.15 -13.91
N ILE A 122 1.28 -9.29 -13.98
CA ILE A 122 1.33 -8.02 -13.23
C ILE A 122 0.14 -7.14 -13.62
N ILE A 123 -0.12 -6.95 -14.91
CA ILE A 123 -1.21 -6.11 -15.42
C ILE A 123 -2.56 -6.72 -15.02
N CYS A 124 -2.78 -8.01 -15.27
CA CYS A 124 -4.02 -8.71 -14.91
C CYS A 124 -4.30 -8.63 -13.41
N SER A 125 -3.29 -8.83 -12.56
CA SER A 125 -3.43 -8.71 -11.12
C SER A 125 -3.73 -7.28 -10.69
N GLY A 126 -3.07 -6.29 -11.30
CA GLY A 126 -3.34 -4.88 -11.10
C GLY A 126 -4.79 -4.51 -11.43
N LEU A 127 -5.28 -4.94 -12.60
CA LEU A 127 -6.66 -4.71 -13.03
C LEU A 127 -7.67 -5.40 -12.11
N LEU A 128 -7.41 -6.63 -11.69
CA LEU A 128 -8.27 -7.37 -10.77
C LEU A 128 -8.37 -6.66 -9.41
N ILE A 129 -7.23 -6.27 -8.83
CA ILE A 129 -7.19 -5.56 -7.54
C ILE A 129 -7.89 -4.20 -7.65
N ALA A 130 -7.65 -3.46 -8.74
CA ALA A 130 -8.32 -2.19 -9.00
C ALA A 130 -9.84 -2.38 -9.14
N PHE A 131 -10.28 -3.39 -9.88
CA PHE A 131 -11.70 -3.74 -10.01
C PHE A 131 -12.32 -4.08 -8.65
N SER A 132 -11.68 -4.95 -7.85
CA SER A 132 -12.14 -5.30 -6.51
C SER A 132 -12.28 -4.07 -5.63
N PHE A 133 -11.29 -3.17 -5.63
CA PHE A 133 -11.32 -1.93 -4.84
C PHE A 133 -12.46 -1.00 -5.28
N LEU A 134 -12.60 -0.76 -6.59
CA LEU A 134 -13.68 0.08 -7.14
C LEU A 134 -15.05 -0.50 -6.80
N TRP A 135 -15.22 -1.82 -6.93
CA TRP A 135 -16.45 -2.50 -6.58
C TRP A 135 -16.78 -2.34 -5.09
N MET A 136 -15.81 -2.47 -4.21
CA MET A 136 -15.98 -2.24 -2.77
C MET A 136 -16.43 -0.81 -2.46
N MET A 137 -15.90 0.19 -3.17
CA MET A 137 -16.31 1.59 -3.03
C MET A 137 -17.74 1.82 -3.51
N ILE A 138 -18.12 1.22 -4.64
CA ILE A 138 -19.49 1.31 -5.19
C ILE A 138 -20.49 0.69 -4.21
N LEU A 139 -20.18 -0.48 -3.66
CA LEU A 139 -21.03 -1.14 -2.66
C LEU A 139 -21.17 -0.30 -1.39
N GLY A 140 -20.06 0.23 -0.86
CA GLY A 140 -20.09 1.08 0.33
C GLY A 140 -20.97 2.32 0.16
N LYS A 141 -20.98 2.90 -1.05
CA LYS A 141 -21.88 4.01 -1.39
C LYS A 141 -23.34 3.57 -1.52
N ARG A 142 -23.61 2.46 -2.21
CA ARG A 142 -24.98 1.95 -2.43
C ARG A 142 -25.69 1.57 -1.13
N GLU A 143 -24.94 1.01 -0.18
CA GLU A 143 -25.48 0.56 1.10
C GLU A 143 -25.54 1.66 2.17
N ASN A 144 -25.13 2.89 1.84
CA ASN A 144 -25.11 4.05 2.73
C ASN A 144 -24.43 3.78 4.09
N LEU A 145 -23.31 3.05 4.05
CA LEU A 145 -22.63 2.61 5.27
C LEU A 145 -22.04 3.81 6.02
N LYS A 146 -22.04 3.74 7.36
CA LYS A 146 -21.34 4.72 8.19
C LYS A 146 -19.83 4.54 8.06
N LYS A 147 -19.12 5.61 7.72
CA LYS A 147 -17.65 5.66 7.62
C LYS A 147 -17.03 4.53 6.76
N PRO A 148 -17.43 4.36 5.49
CA PRO A 148 -16.90 3.31 4.62
C PRO A 148 -15.38 3.44 4.40
N GLU A 149 -14.83 4.63 4.65
CA GLU A 149 -13.45 4.99 4.36
C GLU A 149 -12.44 4.20 5.21
N VAL A 150 -12.80 3.72 6.41
CA VAL A 150 -11.85 2.97 7.26
C VAL A 150 -11.38 1.68 6.56
N LEU A 151 -12.32 0.94 5.98
CA LEU A 151 -12.03 -0.28 5.23
C LEU A 151 -11.36 0.05 3.89
N GLU A 152 -11.78 1.13 3.22
CA GLU A 152 -11.16 1.58 1.96
C GLU A 152 -9.69 2.01 2.19
N TYR A 153 -9.39 2.77 3.25
CA TYR A 153 -8.01 3.12 3.62
C TYR A 153 -7.19 1.90 4.01
N SER A 154 -7.77 0.94 4.75
CA SER A 154 -7.09 -0.32 5.09
C SER A 154 -6.68 -1.10 3.83
N PHE A 155 -7.54 -1.11 2.81
CA PHE A 155 -7.20 -1.71 1.51
C PHE A 155 -6.02 -0.97 0.86
N LEU A 156 -6.06 0.36 0.81
CA LEU A 156 -4.99 1.19 0.23
C LEU A 156 -3.64 1.03 0.94
N PHE A 157 -3.61 0.84 2.27
CA PHE A 157 -2.38 0.58 3.00
C PHE A 157 -1.67 -0.70 2.56
N VAL A 158 -2.42 -1.76 2.22
CA VAL A 158 -1.87 -3.01 1.69
C VAL A 158 -1.36 -2.82 0.27
N LEU A 159 -1.97 -1.92 -0.50
CA LEU A 159 -1.53 -1.62 -1.87
C LEU A 159 -0.17 -0.91 -1.91
N ILE A 160 0.25 -0.22 -0.83
CA ILE A 160 1.54 0.46 -0.76
C ILE A 160 2.71 -0.50 -1.06
N PRO A 161 2.93 -1.57 -0.28
CA PRO A 161 4.00 -2.53 -0.57
C PRO A 161 3.69 -3.36 -1.83
N LEU A 162 2.43 -3.70 -2.13
CA LEU A 162 2.13 -4.52 -3.32
C LEU A 162 2.53 -3.84 -4.63
N PHE A 163 2.32 -2.53 -4.75
CA PHE A 163 2.57 -1.77 -5.98
C PHE A 163 3.75 -0.80 -5.89
N SER A 164 4.53 -0.84 -4.80
CA SER A 164 5.80 -0.11 -4.78
C SER A 164 6.84 -0.85 -5.64
N PRO A 165 7.54 -0.17 -6.57
CA PRO A 165 8.60 -0.81 -7.36
C PRO A 165 9.70 -1.44 -6.51
N LEU A 166 9.97 -0.86 -5.34
CA LEU A 166 10.94 -1.33 -4.35
C LEU A 166 10.24 -1.53 -3.01
N ALA A 167 9.56 -2.66 -2.89
CA ALA A 167 8.81 -3.03 -1.70
C ALA A 167 9.59 -4.02 -0.85
N TRP A 168 10.54 -3.55 -0.06
CA TRP A 168 11.22 -4.41 0.90
C TRP A 168 10.23 -5.13 1.81
N TYR A 169 10.54 -6.37 2.19
CA TYR A 169 9.69 -7.21 3.03
C TYR A 169 9.09 -6.47 4.25
N TYR A 170 9.89 -5.68 4.97
CA TYR A 170 9.42 -4.93 6.14
C TYR A 170 8.38 -3.84 5.83
N ASN A 171 8.24 -3.40 4.56
CA ASN A 171 7.23 -2.42 4.17
C ASN A 171 5.80 -2.95 4.40
N TYR A 172 5.59 -4.26 4.49
CA TYR A 172 4.28 -4.80 4.84
C TYR A 172 3.76 -4.37 6.22
N LEU A 173 4.61 -3.79 7.08
CA LEU A 173 4.21 -3.09 8.30
C LEU A 173 3.24 -1.92 8.05
N TYR A 174 3.18 -1.36 6.84
CA TYR A 174 2.13 -0.39 6.46
C TYR A 174 0.71 -0.96 6.64
N SER A 175 0.56 -2.28 6.60
CA SER A 175 -0.72 -2.97 6.70
C SER A 175 -1.19 -3.23 8.13
N ILE A 176 -0.47 -2.76 9.17
CA ILE A 176 -0.87 -2.99 10.57
C ILE A 176 -2.32 -2.55 10.84
N LEU A 177 -2.73 -1.40 10.31
CA LEU A 177 -4.12 -0.94 10.44
C LEU A 177 -5.10 -1.99 9.92
N THR A 178 -4.79 -2.58 8.77
CA THR A 178 -5.60 -3.60 8.11
C THR A 178 -5.67 -4.89 8.90
N ILE A 179 -4.54 -5.34 9.46
CA ILE A 179 -4.48 -6.55 10.28
C ILE A 179 -5.34 -6.35 11.54
N VAL A 180 -5.16 -5.25 12.26
CA VAL A 180 -5.97 -4.93 13.45
C VAL A 180 -7.46 -4.83 13.10
N PHE A 181 -7.78 -4.18 11.98
CA PHE A 181 -9.14 -4.08 11.50
C PHE A 181 -9.77 -5.45 11.25
N LEU A 182 -9.07 -6.36 10.55
CA LEU A 182 -9.57 -7.71 10.29
C LEU A 182 -9.68 -8.58 11.55
N ILE A 183 -8.76 -8.43 12.52
CA ILE A 183 -8.84 -9.11 13.82
C ILE A 183 -10.14 -8.72 14.54
N ASN A 184 -10.51 -7.43 14.53
CA ASN A 184 -11.74 -6.96 15.17
C ASN A 184 -13.02 -7.54 14.55
N TYR A 185 -12.95 -8.03 13.31
CA TYR A 185 -14.08 -8.65 12.60
C TYR A 185 -13.91 -10.15 12.37
N ILE A 186 -12.95 -10.79 13.04
CA ILE A 186 -12.58 -12.19 12.76
C ILE A 186 -13.75 -13.17 12.99
N ASP A 187 -14.61 -12.88 13.96
CA ASP A 187 -15.77 -13.70 14.30
C ASP A 187 -16.95 -13.52 13.34
N LYS A 188 -16.88 -12.55 12.42
CA LYS A 188 -17.90 -12.35 11.39
C LYS A 188 -17.68 -13.25 10.17
N PHE A 189 -16.49 -13.85 10.02
CA PHE A 189 -16.19 -14.74 8.90
C PHE A 189 -16.73 -16.16 9.14
N PRO A 190 -17.17 -16.86 8.08
CA PRO A 190 -17.48 -18.28 8.18
C PRO A 190 -16.23 -19.07 8.58
N LYS A 191 -16.42 -20.24 9.23
CA LYS A 191 -15.33 -21.04 9.84
C LYS A 191 -14.12 -21.21 8.92
N VAL A 192 -14.34 -21.60 7.66
CA VAL A 192 -13.25 -21.82 6.69
C VAL A 192 -12.41 -20.56 6.47
N LEU A 193 -13.06 -19.41 6.22
CA LEU A 193 -12.35 -18.15 5.99
C LEU A 193 -11.71 -17.62 7.28
N LYS A 194 -12.37 -17.81 8.43
CA LYS A 194 -11.79 -17.47 9.73
C LYS A 194 -10.47 -18.21 9.97
N TYR A 195 -10.45 -19.53 9.79
CA TYR A 195 -9.23 -20.32 9.99
C TYR A 195 -8.16 -20.03 8.94
N LEU A 196 -8.56 -19.80 7.69
CA LEU A 196 -7.64 -19.35 6.64
C LEU A 196 -6.97 -18.01 7.04
N LEU A 197 -7.73 -17.05 7.54
CA LEU A 197 -7.21 -15.76 7.99
C LEU A 197 -6.27 -15.90 9.19
N ILE A 198 -6.63 -16.73 10.18
CA ILE A 198 -5.78 -17.00 11.35
C ILE A 198 -4.46 -17.63 10.91
N ALA A 199 -4.51 -18.68 10.08
CA ALA A 199 -3.32 -19.32 9.55
C ALA A 199 -2.45 -18.33 8.76
N ASN A 200 -3.07 -17.47 7.95
CA ASN A 200 -2.38 -16.42 7.20
C ASN A 200 -1.68 -15.40 8.12
N PHE A 201 -2.32 -15.00 9.23
CA PHE A 201 -1.69 -14.11 10.22
C PHE A 201 -0.53 -14.79 10.95
N ILE A 202 -0.63 -16.09 11.24
CA ILE A 202 0.50 -16.86 11.79
C ILE A 202 1.66 -16.88 10.80
N ILE A 203 1.40 -17.08 9.50
CA ILE A 203 2.44 -17.02 8.46
C ILE A 203 3.08 -15.63 8.41
N ILE A 204 2.27 -14.56 8.36
CA ILE A 204 2.78 -13.17 8.32
C ILE A 204 3.62 -12.84 9.57
N GLY A 205 3.15 -13.20 10.76
CA GLY A 205 3.85 -12.94 12.01
C GLY A 205 5.06 -13.86 12.23
N GLY A 206 5.01 -15.08 11.70
CA GLY A 206 6.03 -16.10 11.80
C GLY A 206 7.10 -16.01 10.71
N SER A 207 6.89 -15.23 9.65
CA SER A 207 7.88 -15.03 8.57
C SER A 207 9.02 -14.09 8.95
N LEU A 208 9.59 -14.27 10.15
CA LEU A 208 10.78 -13.59 10.63
C LEU A 208 12.01 -14.49 10.43
N TRP A 209 13.17 -13.90 10.18
CA TRP A 209 14.41 -14.63 10.00
C TRP A 209 14.72 -15.52 11.22
N GLU A 210 14.47 -14.99 12.41
CA GLU A 210 14.70 -15.65 13.70
C GLU A 210 13.76 -16.84 13.93
N VAL A 211 12.58 -16.84 13.31
CA VAL A 211 11.56 -17.88 13.47
C VAL A 211 11.70 -18.96 12.40
N LEU A 212 11.85 -18.55 11.13
CA LEU A 212 11.97 -19.48 10.00
C LEU A 212 13.38 -20.07 9.86
N GLY A 213 14.39 -19.37 10.38
CA GLY A 213 15.78 -19.66 10.06
C GLY A 213 16.16 -19.23 8.64
N LYS A 214 17.46 -19.35 8.34
CA LYS A 214 18.08 -18.83 7.11
C LYS A 214 17.44 -19.36 5.82
N ASP A 215 17.29 -20.67 5.69
CA ASP A 215 16.92 -21.27 4.41
C ASP A 215 15.44 -21.09 4.09
N ALA A 216 14.56 -21.27 5.09
CA ALA A 216 13.13 -21.05 4.90
C ALA A 216 12.80 -19.56 4.72
N PHE A 217 13.46 -18.65 5.44
CA PHE A 217 13.30 -17.22 5.19
C PHE A 217 13.79 -16.86 3.78
N ARG A 218 14.90 -17.46 3.32
CA ARG A 218 15.41 -17.26 1.95
C ARG A 218 14.49 -17.74 0.87
N PHE A 219 13.89 -18.89 1.06
CA PHE A 219 12.86 -19.38 0.16
C PHE A 219 11.66 -18.41 0.14
N TYR A 220 11.20 -17.99 1.32
CA TYR A 220 10.02 -17.14 1.46
C TYR A 220 10.17 -15.77 0.79
N THR A 221 11.29 -15.06 1.01
CA THR A 221 11.54 -13.76 0.38
C THR A 221 12.08 -13.90 -1.05
N GLY A 222 12.85 -14.96 -1.32
CA GLY A 222 13.37 -15.28 -2.66
C GLY A 222 12.28 -15.41 -3.72
N TYR A 223 11.10 -15.92 -3.34
CA TYR A 223 9.91 -15.96 -4.20
C TYR A 223 8.85 -14.91 -3.87
N SER A 224 9.13 -13.95 -2.97
CA SER A 224 8.19 -12.92 -2.55
C SER A 224 6.84 -13.47 -2.05
N LEU A 225 6.85 -14.62 -1.35
CA LEU A 225 5.62 -15.34 -0.97
C LEU A 225 4.70 -14.54 -0.05
N VAL A 226 5.22 -13.53 0.63
CA VAL A 226 4.42 -12.56 1.39
C VAL A 226 3.32 -11.89 0.54
N VAL A 227 3.53 -11.74 -0.78
CA VAL A 227 2.50 -11.22 -1.70
C VAL A 227 1.23 -12.08 -1.62
N ILE A 228 1.37 -13.40 -1.59
CA ILE A 228 0.22 -14.33 -1.47
C ILE A 228 -0.53 -14.07 -0.16
N SER A 229 0.20 -13.93 0.94
CA SER A 229 -0.40 -13.66 2.25
C SER A 229 -1.21 -12.36 2.26
N TYR A 230 -0.72 -11.32 1.59
CA TYR A 230 -1.43 -10.04 1.51
C TYR A 230 -2.53 -9.99 0.44
N LEU A 231 -2.48 -10.83 -0.60
CA LEU A 231 -3.63 -11.07 -1.47
C LEU A 231 -4.78 -11.73 -0.70
N ILE A 232 -4.46 -12.67 0.21
CA ILE A 232 -5.46 -13.25 1.14
C ILE A 232 -6.04 -12.16 2.04
N VAL A 233 -5.22 -11.23 2.55
CA VAL A 233 -5.71 -10.08 3.34
C VAL A 233 -6.67 -9.20 2.53
N LEU A 234 -6.32 -8.85 1.28
CA LEU A 234 -7.20 -8.07 0.39
C LEU A 234 -8.51 -8.81 0.11
N PHE A 235 -8.46 -10.12 -0.12
CA PHE A 235 -9.65 -10.94 -0.28
C PHE A 235 -10.57 -10.89 0.95
N HIS A 236 -10.02 -10.96 2.16
CA HIS A 236 -10.82 -10.86 3.39
C HIS A 236 -11.47 -9.48 3.55
N LEU A 237 -10.77 -8.39 3.22
CA LEU A 237 -11.38 -7.05 3.20
C LEU A 237 -12.52 -6.96 2.18
N PHE A 238 -12.33 -7.51 0.98
CA PHE A 238 -13.36 -7.56 -0.06
C PHE A 238 -14.57 -8.38 0.38
N TYR A 239 -14.34 -9.59 0.91
CA TYR A 239 -15.39 -10.46 1.43
C TYR A 239 -16.20 -9.76 2.53
N LEU A 240 -15.51 -9.12 3.47
CA LEU A 240 -16.13 -8.36 4.55
C LEU A 240 -17.07 -7.30 3.97
N ARG A 241 -16.63 -6.51 2.98
CA ARG A 241 -17.50 -5.53 2.32
C ARG A 241 -18.72 -6.16 1.64
N VAL A 242 -18.56 -7.28 0.95
CA VAL A 242 -19.63 -7.88 0.13
C VAL A 242 -20.68 -8.61 0.98
N LYS A 243 -20.27 -9.30 2.04
CA LYS A 243 -21.13 -10.21 2.80
C LYS A 243 -21.51 -9.69 4.18
N ILE A 244 -20.67 -8.86 4.78
CA ILE A 244 -20.83 -8.39 6.15
C ILE A 244 -21.02 -6.88 6.05
N LYS A 245 -22.28 -6.43 5.99
CA LYS A 245 -22.64 -5.01 5.82
C LYS A 245 -22.21 -4.17 7.03
N LEU A 246 -20.93 -3.79 7.06
CA LEU A 246 -20.33 -3.01 8.14
C LEU A 246 -20.84 -1.57 8.11
N GLY A 247 -21.65 -1.20 9.09
CA GLY A 247 -22.19 0.16 9.24
C GLY A 247 -23.71 0.28 9.13
N GLN A 248 -24.45 -0.84 9.11
CA GLN A 248 -25.92 -0.85 9.23
C GLN A 248 -26.42 -1.02 10.69
N GLN A 249 -25.54 -1.37 11.63
CA GLN A 249 -25.88 -1.50 13.04
C GLN A 249 -25.11 -0.45 13.85
N ASP A 250 -25.79 0.68 14.03
CA ASP A 250 -25.93 1.50 15.24
C ASP A 250 -26.78 2.70 14.86
#